data_AF-A0A2T0R0L0-F1
#
_entry.id   AF-A0A2T0R0L0-F1
#
_cell.length_a   1.000
_cell.length_b   1.000
_cell.length_c   1.000
_cell.angle_alpha   90.00
_cell.angle_beta   90.00
_cell.angle_gamma   90.00
#
_symmetry.space_group_name_H-M   'P 1'
#
loop_
_entity.id
_entity.type
_entity.pdbx_description
1 polymer ?
#
loop_
_entity_poly.entity_id
_entity_poly.type
_entity_poly.pdbx_seq_one_letter_code
_entity_poly.pdbx_strand_id
1 'polypeptide(L)' 'MEGRVEHGVPTGVVRDADRSGRALRVTTHPEAGRVVLSTWQDATCVSTVRLDRAEVVELLTALGAALLPPQR' A
#
# COMPACT_ATOMS: atom_id res chain seq x y z
N MET A 1 -18.52 10.24 18.37
CA MET A 1 -17.71 11.38 17.90
C MET A 1 -16.56 10.80 17.09
N GLU A 2 -16.83 10.44 15.84
CA GLU A 2 -15.81 9.93 14.92
C GLU A 2 -14.79 11.05 14.66
N GLY A 3 -13.59 10.88 15.23
CA GLY A 3 -12.45 11.72 14.88
C GLY A 3 -12.20 11.59 13.39
N ARG A 4 -12.18 12.72 12.68
CA ARG A 4 -11.80 12.80 11.28
C ARG A 4 -10.39 12.24 11.16
N VAL A 5 -10.25 11.00 10.70
CA VAL A 5 -8.95 10.40 10.43
C VAL A 5 -8.37 11.19 9.26
N GLU A 6 -7.30 11.93 9.49
CA GLU A 6 -6.58 12.56 8.40
C GLU A 6 -5.95 11.44 7.58
N HIS A 7 -6.66 11.00 6.54
CA HIS A 7 -6.13 10.07 5.56
C HIS A 7 -5.03 10.81 4.80
N GLY A 8 -3.81 10.28 4.82
CA GLY A 8 -2.63 10.93 4.25
C GLY A 8 -2.79 11.21 2.76
N VAL A 9 -1.77 11.79 2.14
CA VAL A 9 -1.83 12.14 0.71
C VAL A 9 -1.77 10.85 -0.12
N PRO A 10 -2.78 10.53 -0.95
CA PRO A 10 -2.72 9.38 -1.83
C PRO A 10 -1.60 9.56 -2.87
N THR A 11 -0.72 8.58 -2.98
CA THR A 11 0.44 8.64 -3.89
C THR A 11 0.40 7.57 -4.99
N GLY A 12 -0.48 6.58 -4.88
CA GLY A 12 -0.69 5.59 -5.92
C GLY A 12 -1.89 4.66 -5.67
N VAL A 13 -2.44 4.10 -6.76
CA VAL A 13 -3.51 3.09 -6.73
C VAL A 13 -3.21 2.01 -7.77
N VAL A 14 -3.13 0.76 -7.32
CA VAL A 14 -3.00 -0.43 -8.18
C VAL A 14 -4.31 -1.20 -8.09
N ARG A 15 -5.00 -1.35 -9.22
CA ARG A 15 -6.22 -2.17 -9.30
C ARG A 15 -5.84 -3.62 -9.45
N ASP A 16 -6.60 -4.48 -8.79
CA ASP A 16 -6.42 -5.90 -8.94
C ASP A 16 -6.93 -6.37 -10.31
N ALA A 17 -6.14 -7.19 -10.99
CA ALA A 17 -6.49 -7.71 -12.31
C ALA A 17 -7.54 -8.82 -12.23
N ASP A 18 -7.50 -9.63 -11.16
CA ASP A 18 -8.29 -10.86 -11.04
C ASP A 18 -9.56 -10.66 -10.21
N ARG A 19 -9.67 -9.54 -9.50
CA ARG A 19 -10.85 -9.21 -8.70
C ARG A 19 -11.32 -7.78 -8.93
N SER A 20 -12.48 -7.65 -9.57
CA SER A 20 -13.17 -6.37 -9.70
C SER A 20 -13.45 -5.73 -8.33
N GLY A 21 -13.33 -4.41 -8.28
CA GLY A 21 -13.52 -3.64 -7.04
C GLY A 21 -12.35 -3.72 -6.05
N ARG A 22 -11.41 -4.66 -6.19
CA ARG A 22 -10.22 -4.73 -5.32
C ARG A 22 -9.12 -3.79 -5.80
N ALA A 23 -8.51 -3.06 -4.87
CA ALA A 23 -7.37 -2.19 -5.16
C ALA A 23 -6.40 -2.11 -3.97
N LEU A 24 -5.11 -1.98 -4.26
CA LEU A 24 -4.09 -1.57 -3.32
C LEU A 24 -3.87 -0.06 -3.46
N ARG A 25 -3.96 0.69 -2.36
CA ARG A 25 -3.67 2.12 -2.33
C ARG A 25 -2.41 2.38 -1.51
N VAL A 26 -1.58 3.28 -2.02
CA VAL A 26 -0.40 3.81 -1.34
C VAL A 26 -0.73 5.22 -0.86
N THR A 27 -0.49 5.48 0.40
CA THR A 27 -0.75 6.77 1.03
C THR A 27 0.44 7.16 1.89
N THR A 28 0.87 8.41 1.79
CA THR A 28 2.02 8.92 2.56
C THR A 28 1.54 9.82 3.68
N HIS A 29 2.17 9.65 4.85
CA HIS A 29 1.99 10.48 6.04
C HIS A 29 3.34 11.11 6.41
N PRO A 30 3.72 12.24 5.77
CA PRO A 30 5.01 12.88 5.98
C PRO A 30 5.29 13.23 7.45
N GLU A 31 4.25 13.68 8.16
CA GLU A 31 4.28 14.05 9.57
C GLU A 31 4.64 12.88 10.50
N ALA A 32 4.28 11.66 10.10
CA ALA A 32 4.56 10.44 10.85
C ALA A 32 5.76 9.66 10.29
N GLY A 33 6.33 10.09 9.16
CA GLY A 33 7.38 9.35 8.45
C GLY A 33 6.93 7.95 8.05
N ARG A 34 5.64 7.78 7.69
CA ARG A 34 5.05 6.47 7.35
C ARG A 34 4.50 6.44 5.93
N VAL A 35 4.58 5.27 5.32
CA VAL A 35 3.82 4.90 4.12
C VAL A 35 2.79 3.86 4.53
N VAL A 36 1.56 4.01 4.06
CA VAL A 36 0.46 3.11 4.36
C VAL A 36 0.03 2.43 3.08
N LEU A 37 0.06 1.10 3.10
CA LEU A 37 -0.54 0.25 2.09
C LEU A 37 -1.90 -0.20 2.59
N SER A 38 -2.95 0.07 1.84
CA SER A 38 -4.31 -0.34 2.19
C SER A 38 -4.95 -1.11 1.07
N THR A 39 -5.55 -2.26 1.39
CA THR A 39 -6.36 -3.04 0.46
C THR A 39 -7.80 -2.63 0.61
N TRP A 40 -8.41 -2.25 -0.50
CA TRP A 40 -9.80 -1.83 -0.59
C TRP A 40 -10.59 -2.84 -1.40
N GLN A 41 -11.80 -3.13 -0.96
CA GLN A 41 -12.85 -3.75 -1.76
C GLN A 41 -13.97 -2.72 -1.90
N ASP A 42 -14.12 -2.20 -3.11
CA ASP A 42 -15.02 -1.09 -3.42
C ASP A 42 -14.74 0.14 -2.52
N ALA A 43 -15.68 0.47 -1.63
CA ALA A 43 -15.55 1.58 -0.69
C ALA A 43 -15.05 1.17 0.70
N THR A 44 -14.72 -0.12 0.91
CA THR A 44 -14.35 -0.64 2.23
C THR A 44 -12.86 -0.96 2.30
N CYS A 45 -12.15 -0.43 3.29
CA CYS A 45 -10.78 -0.83 3.59
C CYS A 45 -10.80 -2.16 4.36
N VAL A 46 -10.26 -3.21 3.75
CA VAL A 46 -10.28 -4.58 4.31
C VAL A 46 -8.95 -4.99 4.94
N SER A 47 -7.86 -4.28 4.64
CA SER A 47 -6.55 -4.50 5.28
C SER A 47 -5.69 -3.24 5.21
N THR A 48 -4.78 -3.08 6.18
CA THR A 48 -3.83 -1.98 6.24
C THR A 48 -2.49 -2.46 6.78
N VAL A 49 -1.41 -2.11 6.10
CA VAL A 49 -0.03 -2.28 6.56
C VAL A 49 0.62 -0.91 6.61
N ARG A 50 1.24 -0.59 7.74
CA ARG A 50 1.98 0.65 7.93
C ARG A 50 3.46 0.32 7.86
N LEU A 51 4.17 1.01 6.98
CA LEU A 51 5.58 0.80 6.74
C LEU A 51 6.36 2.03 7.18
N ASP A 52 7.48 1.80 7.83
CA ASP A 52 8.54 2.78 7.97
C ASP A 52 9.42 2.85 6.72
N ARG A 53 10.43 3.73 6.77
CA ARG A 53 11.33 3.93 5.63
C ARG A 53 12.15 2.69 5.28
N ALA A 54 12.62 1.93 6.27
CA ALA A 54 13.42 0.73 6.03
C ALA A 54 12.54 -0.37 5.42
N GLU A 55 11.34 -0.58 5.97
CA GLU A 55 10.38 -1.56 5.47
C GLU A 55 9.90 -1.24 4.03
N VAL A 56 9.76 0.04 3.68
CA VAL A 56 9.50 0.45 2.28
C VAL A 56 10.65 0.02 1.35
N VAL A 57 11.91 0.21 1.77
CA VAL A 57 13.07 -0.20 0.97
C VAL A 57 13.10 -1.72 0.82
N GLU A 58 12.87 -2.46 1.89
CA GLU A 58 12.78 -3.93 1.85
C GLU A 58 11.68 -4.42 0.89
N LEU A 59 10.50 -3.79 0.94
CA LEU A 59 9.41 -4.12 0.02
C LEU A 59 9.79 -3.83 -1.44
N LEU A 60 10.43 -2.70 -1.73
CA LEU A 60 10.89 -2.38 -3.08
C LEU A 60 11.93 -3.39 -3.57
N THR A 61 12.83 -3.84 -2.70
CA THR A 61 13.79 -4.90 -3.02
C THR A 61 13.08 -6.21 -3.34
N ALA A 62 12.09 -6.62 -2.53
CA ALA A 62 11.31 -7.83 -2.77
C ALA A 62 10.53 -7.76 -4.09
N LEU A 63 9.89 -6.62 -4.37
CA LEU A 63 9.20 -6.38 -5.65
C LEU A 63 10.16 -6.45 -6.83
N GLY A 64 11.34 -5.81 -6.73
CA GLY A 64 12.35 -5.86 -7.77
C GLY A 64 12.88 -7.27 -8.02
N ALA A 65 13.11 -8.05 -6.95
CA ALA A 65 13.53 -9.45 -7.05
C ALA A 65 12.46 -10.32 -7.73
N ALA A 66 11.17 -10.06 -7.47
CA ALA A 66 10.06 -10.80 -8.08
C ALA A 66 9.91 -10.57 -9.59
N LEU A 67 10.54 -9.53 -10.15
CA LEU A 67 10.57 -9.30 -11.60
C LEU A 67 11.59 -10.18 -12.33
N LEU A 68 12.52 -10.79 -11.59
CA LEU A 68 13.55 -11.65 -12.17
C LEU A 68 12.97 -13.05 -12.44
N PRO A 69 13.37 -13.71 -13.53
CA PRO A 69 12.95 -15.08 -13.79
C PRO A 69 13.41 -16.01 -12.65
N PRO A 70 12.65 -17.08 -12.35
CA PRO A 70 13.05 -18.05 -11.33
C PRO A 70 14.44 -18.59 -11.65
N GLN A 71 15.35 -18.48 -10.69
CA GLN A 71 16.65 -19.13 -10.77
C GLN A 71 16.39 -20.64 -10.71
N ARG A 72 16.69 -21.36 -11.80
CA ARG A 72 16.59 -22.83 -11.85
C ARG A 72 17.82 -23.49 -11.24
#